data_AF-A0A101QS72-F1
#
_entry.id   AF-A0A101QS72-F1
#
_cell.length_a   1.000
_cell.length_b   1.000
_cell.length_c   1.000
_cell.angle_alpha   90.00
_cell.angle_beta   90.00
_cell.angle_gamma   90.00
#
_symmetry.space_group_name_H-M   'P 1'
#
loop_
_entity.id
_entity.type
_entity.pdbx_description
1 polymer ?
#
loop_
_entity_poly.entity_id
_entity_poly.type
_entity_poly.pdbx_seq_one_letter_code
_entity_poly.pdbx_strand_id
1 'polypeptide(L)'
;MPYTPGAALGGLSATLGGVTLGAVDAEGVAWHLQTLEGWDSSEVRAEYTDREADHGAWASPVYLGSRPITLGGKIVAPTQRLLERAMEQLRAAAGLTDTVLSVWETEPKQTVVRRSGKVLLQYETSTVATYSVMVTAADPGRYAVDVGTGTTGLPTTSGGLTPPLTPPLVSNAVTVSGEITAENTGTIPTRLLLTITGPADGPQVFTQMPDGTVVILSYTDVLYDGDQLVIDTAAKTCVLNGVVSRRRYLTVPSGWPAIPAQASVSLQFRARYYNPTAKLTAQWRSAWM
;
A
#
# COMPACT_ATOMS: atom_id res chain seq x y z
N MET A 1 -11.42 -7.11 -37.89
CA MET A 1 -10.01 -7.50 -38.12
C MET A 1 -9.50 -8.20 -36.86
N PRO A 2 -8.66 -9.24 -36.94
CA PRO A 2 -8.12 -9.88 -35.75
C PRO A 2 -7.20 -8.89 -35.01
N TYR A 3 -7.38 -8.79 -33.70
CA TYR A 3 -6.50 -7.99 -32.85
C TYR A 3 -5.17 -8.71 -32.63
N THR A 4 -4.07 -7.94 -32.59
CA THR A 4 -2.74 -8.49 -32.30
C THR A 4 -2.60 -8.74 -30.80
N PRO A 5 -2.26 -9.97 -30.35
CA PRO A 5 -2.02 -10.26 -28.93
C PRO A 5 -1.02 -9.30 -28.28
N GLY A 6 -1.33 -8.83 -27.07
CA GLY A 6 -0.50 -7.88 -26.32
C GLY A 6 -0.59 -6.42 -26.80
N ALA A 7 -1.38 -6.12 -27.84
CA ALA A 7 -1.59 -4.75 -28.26
C ALA A 7 -2.41 -3.96 -27.22
N ALA A 8 -1.96 -2.76 -26.88
CA ALA A 8 -2.77 -1.81 -26.14
C ALA A 8 -3.92 -1.31 -27.02
N LEU A 9 -5.13 -1.25 -26.47
CA LEU A 9 -6.32 -0.82 -27.20
C LEU A 9 -6.54 0.70 -27.15
N GLY A 10 -5.65 1.42 -26.45
CA GLY A 10 -5.74 2.86 -26.19
C GLY A 10 -6.78 3.20 -25.11
N GLY A 11 -6.62 4.36 -24.48
CA GLY A 11 -7.52 4.83 -23.42
C GLY A 11 -7.18 4.27 -22.04
N LEU A 12 -8.21 3.96 -21.24
CA LEU A 12 -8.08 3.46 -19.88
C LEU A 12 -7.53 2.02 -19.88
N SER A 13 -6.60 1.73 -18.97
CA SER A 13 -6.12 0.37 -18.73
C SER A 13 -6.12 0.05 -17.25
N ALA A 14 -6.57 -1.16 -16.93
CA ALA A 14 -6.62 -1.67 -15.58
C ALA A 14 -6.35 -3.17 -15.57
N THR A 15 -5.96 -3.72 -14.42
CA THR A 15 -5.83 -5.16 -14.20
C THR A 15 -6.66 -5.52 -12.99
N LEU A 16 -7.66 -6.37 -13.19
CA LEU A 16 -8.48 -6.91 -12.11
C LEU A 16 -8.09 -8.37 -11.91
N GLY A 17 -7.36 -8.65 -10.83
CA GLY A 17 -6.83 -10.00 -10.58
C GLY A 17 -5.97 -10.49 -11.75
N GLY A 18 -6.43 -11.54 -12.43
CA GLY A 18 -5.73 -12.11 -13.59
C GLY A 18 -6.12 -11.54 -14.96
N VAL A 19 -7.06 -10.59 -15.05
CA VAL A 19 -7.57 -10.06 -16.32
C VAL A 19 -7.06 -8.65 -16.55
N THR A 20 -6.38 -8.44 -17.68
CA THR A 20 -5.93 -7.13 -18.14
C THR A 20 -6.97 -6.50 -19.05
N LEU A 21 -7.53 -5.38 -18.60
CA LEU A 21 -8.47 -4.53 -19.32
C LEU A 21 -7.72 -3.38 -20.02
N GLY A 22 -8.21 -2.97 -21.20
CA GLY A 22 -7.55 -2.00 -22.07
C GLY A 22 -6.51 -2.60 -23.02
N ALA A 23 -6.45 -3.92 -23.14
CA ALA A 23 -5.45 -4.63 -23.96
C ALA A 23 -6.04 -5.87 -24.66
N VAL A 24 -5.26 -6.43 -25.58
CA VAL A 24 -5.54 -7.71 -26.25
C VAL A 24 -4.79 -8.82 -25.53
N ASP A 25 -5.48 -9.89 -25.14
CA ASP A 25 -4.84 -11.02 -24.47
C ASP A 25 -4.10 -11.96 -25.45
N ALA A 26 -3.47 -13.00 -24.90
CA ALA A 26 -2.70 -13.98 -25.67
C ALA A 26 -3.57 -14.80 -26.64
N GLU A 27 -4.88 -14.94 -26.38
CA GLU A 27 -5.82 -15.66 -27.25
C GLU A 27 -6.44 -14.74 -28.33
N GLY A 28 -6.03 -13.46 -28.38
CA GLY A 28 -6.52 -12.47 -29.33
C GLY A 28 -7.86 -11.85 -28.94
N VAL A 29 -8.30 -11.99 -27.68
CA VAL A 29 -9.50 -11.33 -27.17
C VAL A 29 -9.14 -9.90 -26.77
N ALA A 30 -9.86 -8.93 -27.34
CA ALA A 30 -9.72 -7.54 -27.00
C ALA A 30 -10.65 -7.17 -25.83
N TRP A 31 -10.04 -6.70 -24.74
CA TRP A 31 -10.71 -6.24 -23.54
C TRP A 31 -10.76 -4.73 -23.52
N HIS A 32 -11.83 -4.12 -24.01
CA HIS A 32 -12.00 -2.67 -23.98
C HIS A 32 -12.50 -2.22 -22.61
N LEU A 33 -11.78 -1.31 -21.95
CA LEU A 33 -12.23 -0.60 -20.77
C LEU A 33 -12.75 0.78 -21.17
N GLN A 34 -14.05 1.01 -21.02
CA GLN A 34 -14.71 2.25 -21.45
C GLN A 34 -15.19 3.08 -20.26
N THR A 35 -15.52 2.43 -19.15
CA THR A 35 -16.04 3.06 -17.93
C THR A 35 -15.18 2.65 -16.75
N LEU A 36 -14.70 3.64 -16.00
CA LEU A 36 -14.01 3.49 -14.72
C LEU A 36 -14.55 4.55 -13.76
N GLU A 37 -15.68 4.26 -13.13
CA GLU A 37 -16.35 5.19 -12.20
C GLU A 37 -15.98 4.86 -10.76
N GLY A 38 -15.90 5.88 -9.90
CA GLY A 38 -15.57 5.73 -8.47
C GLY A 38 -14.09 5.49 -8.17
N TRP A 39 -13.22 5.52 -9.18
CA TRP A 39 -11.76 5.45 -9.01
C TRP A 39 -11.12 6.78 -8.63
N ASP A 40 -11.73 7.90 -9.04
CA ASP A 40 -11.24 9.26 -8.81
C ASP A 40 -11.53 9.76 -7.39
N SER A 41 -12.68 9.40 -6.82
CA SER A 41 -13.14 9.85 -5.50
C SER A 41 -13.89 8.74 -4.74
N SER A 42 -13.70 8.69 -3.42
CA SER A 42 -14.44 7.78 -2.54
C SER A 42 -15.64 8.50 -1.93
N GLU A 43 -16.59 7.73 -1.42
CA GLU A 43 -17.68 8.30 -0.61
C GLU A 43 -17.13 8.95 0.66
N VAL A 44 -17.93 9.86 1.23
CA VAL A 44 -17.61 10.58 2.46
C VAL A 44 -18.64 10.20 3.53
N ARG A 45 -18.15 9.91 4.73
CA ARG A 45 -18.98 9.73 5.92
C ARG A 45 -18.80 10.96 6.81
N ALA A 46 -19.85 11.78 6.87
CA ALA A 46 -19.92 12.97 7.69
C ALA A 46 -21.25 12.98 8.44
N GLU A 47 -21.23 13.54 9.65
CA GLU A 47 -22.42 13.77 10.45
C GLU A 47 -22.41 15.23 10.91
N TYR A 48 -23.59 15.86 10.86
CA TYR A 48 -23.79 17.26 11.24
C TYR A 48 -24.90 17.31 12.28
N THR A 49 -24.65 18.03 13.37
CA THR A 49 -25.65 18.28 14.40
C THR A 49 -26.10 19.73 14.32
N ASP A 50 -27.37 19.96 14.00
CA ASP A 50 -27.90 21.32 13.85
C ASP A 50 -27.81 22.12 15.15
N ARG A 51 -27.64 23.44 15.02
CA ARG A 51 -27.69 24.35 16.16
C ARG A 51 -29.15 24.60 16.55
N GLU A 52 -29.46 24.49 17.83
CA GLU A 52 -30.84 24.48 18.35
C GLU A 52 -31.62 25.80 18.12
N ALA A 53 -30.94 26.94 17.96
CA ALA A 53 -31.58 28.25 17.74
C ALA A 53 -30.68 29.22 16.94
N ASP A 54 -29.79 28.71 16.12
CA ASP A 54 -28.87 29.51 15.31
C ASP A 54 -28.71 28.88 13.91
N HIS A 55 -28.23 29.65 12.94
CA HIS A 55 -27.96 29.13 11.62
C HIS A 55 -26.75 28.20 11.61
N GLY A 56 -26.88 27.08 10.90
CA GLY A 56 -25.79 26.13 10.67
C GLY A 56 -25.77 24.95 11.65
N ALA A 57 -24.68 24.19 11.59
CA ALA A 57 -24.52 22.94 12.30
C ALA A 57 -23.10 22.80 12.88
N TRP A 58 -22.95 21.96 13.89
CA TRP A 58 -21.67 21.47 14.39
C TRP A 58 -21.17 20.34 13.49
N ALA A 59 -19.96 20.50 12.95
CA ALA A 59 -19.33 19.47 12.12
C ALA A 59 -18.68 18.40 13.01
N SER A 60 -19.06 17.14 12.81
CA SER A 60 -18.35 16.00 13.37
C SER A 60 -17.14 15.63 12.50
N PRO A 61 -16.18 14.82 13.00
CA PRO A 61 -15.07 14.33 12.19
C PRO A 61 -15.55 13.63 10.93
N VAL A 62 -14.93 13.99 9.80
CA VAL A 62 -15.26 13.44 8.48
C VAL A 62 -14.26 12.36 8.12
N TYR A 63 -14.77 11.23 7.65
CA TYR A 63 -13.94 10.10 7.21
C TYR A 63 -14.30 9.68 5.80
N LEU A 64 -13.34 9.15 5.06
CA LEU A 64 -13.62 8.49 3.80
C LEU A 64 -14.40 7.18 4.07
N GLY A 65 -15.42 6.93 3.27
CA GLY A 65 -16.14 5.67 3.21
C GLY A 65 -15.40 4.63 2.38
N SER A 66 -16.02 3.45 2.20
CA SER A 66 -15.54 2.49 1.21
C SER A 66 -15.62 3.08 -0.20
N ARG A 67 -14.82 2.56 -1.12
CA ARG A 67 -14.76 3.04 -2.51
C ARG A 67 -15.43 2.04 -3.45
N PRO A 68 -16.70 2.22 -3.85
CA PRO A 68 -17.30 1.45 -4.93
C PRO A 68 -16.69 1.89 -6.27
N ILE A 69 -16.32 0.93 -7.10
CA ILE A 69 -15.67 1.14 -8.40
C ILE A 69 -16.44 0.32 -9.43
N THR A 70 -16.85 0.97 -10.52
CA THR A 70 -17.53 0.30 -11.64
C THR A 70 -16.62 0.25 -12.84
N LEU A 71 -16.31 -0.98 -13.29
CA LEU A 71 -15.54 -1.29 -14.50
C LEU A 71 -16.51 -1.72 -15.58
N GLY A 72 -16.60 -0.96 -16.66
CA GLY A 72 -17.50 -1.25 -17.79
C GLY A 72 -16.79 -1.22 -19.14
N GLY A 73 -17.25 -2.04 -20.07
CA GLY A 73 -16.67 -2.06 -21.41
C GLY A 73 -17.15 -3.21 -22.29
N LYS A 74 -16.29 -3.59 -23.25
CA LYS A 74 -16.60 -4.60 -24.28
C LYS A 74 -15.51 -5.66 -24.38
N ILE A 75 -15.94 -6.90 -24.59
CA ILE A 75 -15.10 -8.05 -24.91
C ILE A 75 -15.32 -8.37 -26.39
N VAL A 76 -14.26 -8.36 -27.19
CA VAL A 76 -14.30 -8.75 -28.61
C VAL A 76 -13.37 -9.93 -28.81
N ALA A 77 -13.94 -11.11 -29.07
CA ALA A 77 -13.18 -12.34 -29.22
C ALA A 77 -13.16 -12.82 -30.69
N PRO A 78 -12.14 -13.59 -31.13
CA PRO A 78 -12.12 -14.14 -32.49
C PRO A 78 -13.20 -15.21 -32.75
N THR A 79 -13.67 -15.90 -31.71
CA THR A 79 -14.69 -16.96 -31.80
C THR A 79 -15.60 -16.95 -30.59
N GLN A 80 -16.80 -17.53 -30.73
CA GLN A 80 -17.77 -17.64 -29.62
C GLN A 80 -17.22 -18.41 -28.43
N ARG A 81 -16.49 -19.51 -28.66
CA ARG A 81 -15.85 -20.29 -27.61
C ARG A 81 -14.86 -19.46 -26.78
N LEU A 82 -14.10 -18.58 -27.44
CA LEU A 82 -13.17 -17.67 -26.75
C LEU A 82 -13.93 -16.58 -25.99
N LEU A 83 -15.04 -16.09 -26.54
CA LEU A 83 -15.90 -15.13 -25.84
C LEU A 83 -16.46 -15.73 -24.53
N GLU A 84 -16.99 -16.95 -24.59
CA GLU A 84 -17.52 -17.66 -23.41
C GLU A 84 -16.44 -17.91 -22.36
N ARG A 85 -15.21 -18.27 -22.78
CA ARG A 85 -14.05 -18.39 -21.88
C ARG A 85 -13.66 -17.06 -21.25
N ALA A 86 -13.58 -16.00 -22.05
CA ALA A 86 -13.28 -14.65 -21.55
C ALA A 86 -14.33 -14.20 -20.53
N MET A 87 -15.61 -14.43 -20.80
CA MET A 87 -16.68 -14.17 -19.82
C MET A 87 -16.45 -14.89 -18.48
N GLU A 88 -16.03 -16.16 -18.53
CA GLU A 88 -15.74 -16.92 -17.31
C GLU A 88 -14.47 -16.42 -16.60
N GLN A 89 -13.43 -16.04 -17.33
CA GLN A 89 -12.25 -15.40 -16.77
C GLN A 89 -12.60 -14.10 -16.05
N LEU A 90 -13.50 -13.27 -16.60
CA LEU A 90 -13.94 -12.06 -15.94
C LEU A 90 -14.73 -12.36 -14.65
N ARG A 91 -15.59 -13.38 -14.66
CA ARG A 91 -16.30 -13.82 -13.45
C ARG A 91 -15.35 -14.31 -12.36
N ALA A 92 -14.32 -15.05 -12.75
CA ALA A 92 -13.29 -15.55 -11.84
C ALA A 92 -12.41 -14.41 -11.30
N ALA A 93 -12.04 -13.44 -12.15
CA ALA A 93 -11.28 -12.26 -11.77
C ALA A 93 -12.06 -11.35 -10.80
N ALA A 94 -13.38 -11.20 -11.01
CA ALA A 94 -14.29 -10.53 -10.08
C ALA A 94 -14.63 -11.43 -8.87
N GLY A 95 -13.60 -11.78 -8.11
CA GLY A 95 -13.68 -12.66 -6.95
C GLY A 95 -14.47 -12.06 -5.78
N LEU A 96 -14.98 -12.94 -4.92
CA LEU A 96 -15.56 -12.56 -3.61
C LEU A 96 -14.49 -12.34 -2.54
N THR A 97 -13.25 -12.75 -2.81
CA THR A 97 -12.07 -12.57 -1.96
C THR A 97 -11.29 -11.32 -2.36
N ASP A 98 -10.36 -10.92 -1.48
CA ASP A 98 -9.44 -9.81 -1.76
C ASP A 98 -8.72 -10.03 -3.09
N THR A 99 -8.93 -9.09 -4.00
CA THR A 99 -8.36 -9.09 -5.34
C THR A 99 -7.73 -7.73 -5.56
N VAL A 100 -6.53 -7.70 -6.15
CA VAL A 100 -5.89 -6.43 -6.49
C VAL A 100 -6.51 -5.89 -7.77
N LEU A 101 -6.96 -4.64 -7.71
CA LEU A 101 -7.26 -3.82 -8.86
C LEU A 101 -6.12 -2.82 -9.06
N SER A 102 -5.43 -2.91 -10.19
CA SER A 102 -4.40 -1.94 -10.60
C SER A 102 -4.93 -1.10 -11.76
N VAL A 103 -4.73 0.21 -11.72
CA VAL A 103 -5.10 1.14 -12.80
C VAL A 103 -3.83 1.82 -13.30
N TRP A 104 -3.60 1.75 -14.61
CA TRP A 104 -2.40 2.23 -15.28
C TRP A 104 -2.61 3.67 -15.76
N GLU A 105 -2.70 4.60 -14.81
CA GLU A 105 -2.60 6.04 -15.06
C GLU A 105 -1.13 6.46 -15.32
N THR A 106 -0.85 7.77 -15.45
CA THR A 106 0.53 8.28 -15.54
C THR A 106 1.43 7.71 -14.44
N GLU A 107 0.89 7.63 -13.23
CA GLU A 107 1.50 6.88 -12.12
C GLU A 107 0.59 5.69 -11.79
N PRO A 108 1.05 4.45 -12.00
CA PRO A 108 0.26 3.25 -11.74
C PRO A 108 -0.11 3.14 -10.26
N LYS A 109 -1.40 2.93 -10.02
CA LYS A 109 -1.97 2.84 -8.69
C LYS A 109 -2.76 1.54 -8.54
N GLN A 110 -2.92 1.08 -7.31
CA GLN A 110 -3.66 -0.13 -6.99
C GLN A 110 -4.43 -0.01 -5.68
N THR A 111 -5.47 -0.81 -5.56
CA THR A 111 -6.21 -1.00 -4.31
C THR A 111 -6.72 -2.44 -4.22
N VAL A 112 -7.02 -2.88 -3.01
CA VAL A 112 -7.59 -4.20 -2.76
C VAL A 112 -9.11 -4.07 -2.80
N VAL A 113 -9.74 -4.82 -3.71
CA VAL A 113 -11.17 -4.79 -3.95
C VAL A 113 -11.80 -6.16 -3.76
N ARG A 114 -13.11 -6.18 -3.53
CA ARG A 114 -13.96 -7.37 -3.59
C ARG A 114 -15.15 -7.09 -4.49
N ARG A 115 -15.67 -8.11 -5.17
CA ARG A 115 -16.87 -7.93 -5.98
C ARG A 115 -18.06 -7.49 -5.12
N SER A 116 -18.75 -6.45 -5.58
CA SER A 116 -19.94 -5.89 -4.96
C SER A 116 -21.07 -5.93 -5.97
N GLY A 117 -21.94 -6.93 -5.86
CA GLY A 117 -23.05 -7.13 -6.80
C GLY A 117 -22.79 -8.19 -7.87
N LYS A 118 -23.56 -8.13 -8.96
CA LYS A 118 -23.54 -9.11 -10.06
C LYS A 118 -22.55 -8.67 -11.13
N VAL A 119 -21.83 -9.62 -11.72
CA VAL A 119 -21.12 -9.41 -12.98
C VAL A 119 -22.14 -9.41 -14.10
N LEU A 120 -22.39 -8.24 -14.69
CA LEU A 120 -23.31 -8.09 -15.81
C LEU A 120 -22.56 -8.39 -17.11
N LEU A 121 -23.05 -9.36 -17.86
CA LEU A 121 -22.50 -9.78 -19.14
C LEU A 121 -23.64 -9.94 -20.12
N GLN A 122 -23.57 -9.23 -21.25
CA GLN A 122 -24.61 -9.28 -22.28
C GLN A 122 -23.97 -9.49 -23.65
N TYR A 123 -24.42 -10.53 -24.35
CA TYR A 123 -24.04 -10.76 -25.74
C TYR A 123 -24.61 -9.64 -26.63
N GLU A 124 -23.76 -8.99 -27.41
CA GLU A 124 -24.17 -8.15 -28.54
C GLU A 124 -24.23 -8.99 -29.82
N THR A 125 -23.25 -9.88 -30.00
CA THR A 125 -23.18 -10.86 -31.10
C THR A 125 -22.56 -12.16 -30.58
N SER A 126 -22.33 -13.15 -31.45
CA SER A 126 -21.64 -14.40 -31.08
C SER A 126 -20.16 -14.19 -30.68
N THR A 127 -19.55 -13.07 -31.04
CA THR A 127 -18.12 -12.77 -30.79
C THR A 127 -17.90 -11.48 -30.01
N VAL A 128 -18.97 -10.77 -29.63
CA VAL A 128 -18.90 -9.50 -28.90
C VAL A 128 -19.88 -9.53 -27.73
N ALA A 129 -19.40 -9.08 -26.57
CA ALA A 129 -20.24 -8.86 -25.40
C ALA A 129 -19.86 -7.59 -24.65
N THR A 130 -20.84 -6.97 -23.99
CA THR A 130 -20.60 -5.91 -23.01
C THR A 130 -20.48 -6.51 -21.63
N TYR A 131 -19.66 -5.86 -20.80
CA TYR A 131 -19.52 -6.20 -19.40
C TYR A 131 -19.67 -4.98 -18.50
N SER A 132 -20.18 -5.21 -17.29
CA SER A 132 -20.11 -4.27 -16.18
C SER A 132 -19.89 -5.04 -14.89
N VAL A 133 -18.83 -4.68 -14.17
CA VAL A 133 -18.41 -5.28 -12.91
C VAL A 133 -18.28 -4.18 -11.89
N MET A 134 -19.00 -4.32 -10.78
CA MET A 134 -18.85 -3.47 -9.62
C MET A 134 -18.01 -4.18 -8.56
N VAL A 135 -16.98 -3.49 -8.10
CA VAL A 135 -16.08 -3.94 -7.03
C VAL A 135 -15.98 -2.84 -5.98
N THR A 136 -15.77 -3.17 -4.71
CA THR A 136 -15.63 -2.18 -3.65
C THR A 136 -14.31 -2.38 -2.93
N ALA A 137 -13.54 -1.30 -2.79
CA ALA A 137 -12.39 -1.25 -1.91
C ALA A 137 -12.85 -0.88 -0.49
N ALA A 138 -12.54 -1.71 0.49
CA ALA A 138 -12.84 -1.42 1.89
C ALA A 138 -11.94 -0.30 2.44
N ASP A 139 -10.68 -0.28 2.02
CA ASP A 139 -9.78 0.85 2.19
C ASP A 139 -9.91 1.77 0.96
N PRO A 140 -10.32 3.03 1.14
CA PRO A 140 -10.49 3.96 0.03
C PRO A 140 -9.17 4.39 -0.63
N GLY A 141 -8.02 4.18 0.02
CA GLY A 141 -6.73 4.61 -0.49
C GLY A 141 -6.33 3.92 -1.79
N ARG A 142 -5.72 4.70 -2.69
CA ARG A 142 -5.05 4.22 -3.90
C ARG A 142 -3.55 4.22 -3.66
N TYR A 143 -2.91 3.08 -3.72
CA TYR A 143 -1.49 2.93 -3.40
C TYR A 143 -0.65 2.79 -4.66
N ALA A 144 0.60 3.25 -4.62
CA ALA A 144 1.54 2.99 -5.72
C ALA A 144 1.65 1.48 -5.98
N VAL A 145 1.76 1.08 -7.25
CA VAL A 145 2.03 -0.33 -7.63
C VAL A 145 3.44 -0.75 -7.21
N ASP A 146 4.38 0.18 -7.23
CA ASP A 146 5.73 -0.05 -6.72
C ASP A 146 5.80 0.07 -5.19
N VAL A 147 6.63 -0.78 -4.58
CA VAL A 147 6.89 -0.75 -3.13
C VAL A 147 8.19 0.01 -2.88
N GLY A 148 8.12 1.08 -2.08
CA GLY A 148 9.30 1.67 -1.49
C GLY A 148 9.84 0.74 -0.41
N THR A 149 11.15 0.49 -0.42
CA THR A 149 11.80 -0.34 0.60
C THR A 149 13.11 0.29 1.05
N GLY A 150 13.39 0.16 2.34
CA GLY A 150 14.65 0.55 2.93
C GLY A 150 15.06 -0.46 3.99
N THR A 151 16.37 -0.70 4.12
CA THR A 151 16.91 -1.61 5.12
C THR A 151 18.05 -0.93 5.84
N THR A 152 18.08 -1.06 7.17
CA THR A 152 19.20 -0.60 7.99
C THR A 152 19.55 -1.62 9.06
N GLY A 153 20.84 -1.68 9.42
CA GLY A 153 21.29 -2.33 10.66
C GLY A 153 21.15 -1.41 11.86
N LEU A 154 21.59 -1.88 13.02
CA LEU A 154 21.77 -1.04 14.20
C LEU A 154 22.82 0.07 13.94
N PRO A 155 22.70 1.23 14.59
CA PRO A 155 23.59 2.34 14.37
C PRO A 155 25.02 2.00 14.76
N THR A 156 25.94 2.30 13.86
CA THR A 156 27.38 2.22 14.14
C THR A 156 28.02 3.54 13.75
N THR A 157 28.95 3.99 14.59
CA THR A 157 29.84 5.08 14.27
C THR A 157 31.19 4.48 13.90
N SER A 158 31.67 4.81 12.71
CA SER A 158 33.03 4.49 12.27
C SER A 158 33.83 5.78 12.27
N GLY A 159 35.01 5.75 12.88
CA GLY A 159 35.85 6.92 13.07
C GLY A 159 35.76 7.49 14.49
N GLY A 160 36.86 8.10 14.91
CA GLY A 160 37.06 8.60 16.26
C GLY A 160 38.52 8.96 16.43
N LEU A 161 38.76 10.04 17.17
CA LEU A 161 40.08 10.61 17.40
C LEU A 161 40.64 10.00 18.70
N THR A 162 41.64 9.12 18.61
CA THR A 162 42.30 8.53 19.78
C THR A 162 43.41 9.45 20.32
N PRO A 163 43.38 9.85 21.61
CA PRO A 163 44.39 10.75 22.18
C PRO A 163 45.78 10.12 22.29
N PRO A 164 46.87 10.94 22.38
CA PRO A 164 46.87 12.41 22.45
C PRO A 164 46.93 13.07 21.08
N LEU A 165 46.11 14.11 20.87
CA LEU A 165 45.97 14.79 19.57
C LEU A 165 46.28 16.28 19.68
N THR A 166 46.93 16.83 18.66
CA THR A 166 47.38 18.23 18.61
C THR A 166 46.44 19.08 17.72
N PRO A 167 45.79 20.15 18.24
CA PRO A 167 44.86 21.01 17.47
C PRO A 167 45.51 21.76 16.29
N PRO A 168 44.73 22.21 15.28
CA PRO A 168 43.27 22.11 15.18
C PRO A 168 42.82 20.82 14.49
N LEU A 169 41.97 20.03 15.16
CA LEU A 169 41.39 18.81 14.59
C LEU A 169 39.96 19.05 14.14
N VAL A 170 39.66 18.62 12.92
CA VAL A 170 38.30 18.47 12.41
C VAL A 170 37.90 17.00 12.56
N SER A 171 36.98 16.70 13.47
CA SER A 171 36.44 15.36 13.65
C SER A 171 35.25 15.13 12.72
N ASN A 172 35.46 14.39 11.63
CA ASN A 172 34.38 13.92 10.77
C ASN A 172 33.96 12.52 11.25
N ALA A 173 33.02 12.44 12.20
CA ALA A 173 32.35 11.18 12.51
C ALA A 173 31.17 11.01 11.55
N VAL A 174 31.13 9.89 10.81
CA VAL A 174 30.03 9.57 9.91
C VAL A 174 29.25 8.41 10.51
N THR A 175 27.95 8.62 10.72
CA THR A 175 27.01 7.53 11.02
C THR A 175 26.81 6.73 9.72
N VAL A 176 27.28 5.48 9.69
CA VAL A 176 27.29 4.67 8.46
C VAL A 176 25.98 3.88 8.29
N SER A 177 25.28 3.63 9.39
CA SER A 177 24.06 2.82 9.44
C SER A 177 23.12 3.33 10.54
N GLY A 178 21.85 2.97 10.47
CA GLY A 178 20.88 3.20 11.54
C GLY A 178 19.62 3.96 11.13
N GLU A 179 19.51 4.38 9.86
CA GLU A 179 18.44 5.25 9.38
C GLU A 179 17.86 4.77 8.04
N ILE A 180 16.54 4.87 7.89
CA ILE A 180 15.82 4.71 6.62
C ILE A 180 14.98 5.96 6.39
N THR A 181 15.12 6.58 5.23
CA THR A 181 14.21 7.64 4.78
C THR A 181 13.07 7.02 3.98
N ALA A 182 11.84 7.17 4.47
CA ALA A 182 10.63 6.69 3.80
C ALA A 182 9.80 7.89 3.32
N GLU A 183 9.46 7.90 2.04
CA GLU A 183 8.78 9.02 1.37
C GLU A 183 7.38 8.65 0.90
N ASN A 184 6.45 9.58 1.03
CA ASN A 184 5.12 9.51 0.46
C ASN A 184 4.87 10.71 -0.46
N THR A 185 4.98 10.46 -1.76
CA THR A 185 4.68 11.40 -2.83
C THR A 185 3.17 11.50 -3.13
N GLY A 186 2.34 10.83 -2.33
CA GLY A 186 0.89 10.81 -2.49
C GLY A 186 0.16 11.95 -1.79
N THR A 187 -1.17 11.99 -1.95
CA THR A 187 -2.04 13.07 -1.43
C THR A 187 -2.70 12.75 -0.09
N ILE A 188 -2.59 11.51 0.41
CA ILE A 188 -3.08 11.12 1.73
C ILE A 188 -1.95 10.45 2.55
N PRO A 189 -2.03 10.44 3.88
CA PRO A 189 -1.04 9.74 4.70
C PRO A 189 -1.00 8.24 4.41
N THR A 190 0.20 7.66 4.30
CA THR A 190 0.38 6.21 4.10
C THR A 190 0.93 5.53 5.35
N ARG A 191 0.87 4.20 5.37
CA ARG A 191 1.30 3.35 6.49
C ARG A 191 2.53 2.54 6.12
N LEU A 192 3.20 2.05 7.16
CA LEU A 192 4.46 1.32 7.06
C LEU A 192 4.23 -0.16 7.41
N LEU A 193 4.94 -1.03 6.70
CA LEU A 193 5.15 -2.41 7.10
C LEU A 193 6.61 -2.55 7.52
N LEU A 194 6.82 -2.79 8.81
CA LEU A 194 8.16 -2.89 9.40
C LEU A 194 8.47 -4.35 9.69
N THR A 195 9.65 -4.80 9.31
CA THR A 195 10.14 -6.14 9.55
C THR A 195 11.48 -6.06 10.27
N ILE A 196 11.52 -6.53 11.50
CA ILE A 196 12.75 -6.61 12.30
C ILE A 196 13.24 -8.05 12.27
N THR A 197 14.45 -8.26 11.79
CA THR A 197 15.14 -9.55 11.79
C THR A 197 16.13 -9.57 12.94
N GLY A 198 15.99 -10.55 13.83
CA GLY A 198 16.87 -10.76 14.96
C GLY A 198 18.25 -11.29 14.55
N PRO A 199 19.19 -11.39 15.50
CA PRO A 199 19.00 -11.26 16.94
C PRO A 199 18.99 -9.81 17.45
N ALA A 200 17.98 -9.43 18.24
CA ALA A 200 17.86 -8.10 18.84
C ALA A 200 17.13 -8.18 20.20
N ASP A 201 17.76 -7.65 21.25
CA ASP A 201 17.14 -7.52 22.58
C ASP A 201 16.43 -6.16 22.72
N GLY A 202 15.13 -6.20 22.99
CA GLY A 202 14.29 -5.01 23.15
C GLY A 202 14.37 -4.02 21.97
N PRO A 203 14.15 -4.45 20.71
CA PRO A 203 14.25 -3.57 19.56
C PRO A 203 13.23 -2.42 19.61
N GLN A 204 13.69 -1.24 19.21
CA GLN A 204 12.93 -0.01 19.16
C GLN A 204 13.08 0.64 17.78
N VAL A 205 11.97 1.17 17.25
CA VAL A 205 11.95 1.95 16.02
C VAL A 205 11.45 3.35 16.34
N PHE A 206 12.27 4.35 16.03
CA PHE A 206 11.94 5.76 16.19
C PHE A 206 11.59 6.30 14.81
N THR A 207 10.42 6.91 14.67
CA THR A 207 10.01 7.60 13.45
C THR A 207 10.02 9.08 13.73
N GLN A 208 10.94 9.81 13.11
CA GLN A 208 10.98 11.26 13.16
C GLN A 208 10.04 11.82 12.09
N MET A 209 9.06 12.59 12.55
CA MET A 209 8.04 13.22 11.73
C MET A 209 8.52 14.59 11.21
N PRO A 210 7.93 15.14 10.13
CA PRO A 210 8.33 16.43 9.57
C PRO A 210 8.14 17.62 10.51
N ASP A 211 7.21 17.52 11.46
CA ASP A 211 6.94 18.51 12.50
C ASP A 211 7.95 18.46 13.67
N GLY A 212 8.92 17.55 13.61
CA GLY A 212 9.91 17.30 14.66
C GLY A 212 9.44 16.34 15.75
N THR A 213 8.19 15.88 15.72
CA THR A 213 7.67 14.89 16.66
C THR A 213 8.34 13.54 16.43
N VAL A 214 8.59 12.78 17.50
CA VAL A 214 9.14 11.42 17.41
C VAL A 214 8.12 10.40 17.88
N VAL A 215 7.76 9.48 17.00
CA VAL A 215 6.88 8.35 17.29
C VAL A 215 7.73 7.11 17.55
N ILE A 216 7.47 6.40 18.65
CA ILE A 216 8.29 5.28 19.08
C ILE A 216 7.47 4.00 19.05
N LEU A 217 8.02 2.95 18.44
CA LEU A 217 7.56 1.57 18.56
C LEU A 217 8.59 0.79 19.37
N SER A 218 8.20 0.32 20.55
CA SER A 218 9.10 -0.40 21.46
C SER A 218 8.63 -1.83 21.67
N TYR A 219 9.44 -2.80 21.27
CA TYR A 219 9.21 -4.21 21.57
C TYR A 219 10.01 -4.60 22.81
N THR A 220 9.39 -5.25 23.78
CA THR A 220 10.00 -5.53 25.10
C THR A 220 10.59 -6.93 25.24
N ASP A 221 10.39 -7.81 24.27
CA ASP A 221 10.91 -9.19 24.28
C ASP A 221 12.17 -9.32 23.40
N VAL A 222 12.84 -10.46 23.47
CA VAL A 222 14.05 -10.75 22.69
C VAL A 222 13.67 -11.40 21.36
N LEU A 223 14.31 -10.97 20.27
CA LEU A 223 14.32 -11.68 19.00
C LEU A 223 15.61 -12.48 18.90
N TYR A 224 15.51 -13.77 18.64
CA TYR A 224 16.65 -14.65 18.45
C TYR A 224 17.14 -14.61 17.00
N ASP A 225 18.25 -15.30 16.73
CA ASP A 225 18.75 -15.43 15.37
C ASP A 225 17.72 -16.14 14.48
N GLY A 226 17.48 -15.58 13.29
CA GLY A 226 16.46 -16.06 12.35
C GLY A 226 15.01 -15.65 12.68
N ASP A 227 14.74 -15.06 13.84
CA ASP A 227 13.41 -14.54 14.16
C ASP A 227 13.06 -13.31 13.31
N GLN A 228 11.83 -13.27 12.82
CA GLN A 228 11.28 -12.18 12.04
C GLN A 228 10.03 -11.62 12.72
N LEU A 229 10.12 -10.38 13.20
CA LEU A 229 9.00 -9.65 13.77
C LEU A 229 8.43 -8.68 12.74
N VAL A 230 7.19 -8.92 12.31
CA VAL A 230 6.47 -8.07 11.36
C VAL A 230 5.49 -7.19 12.13
N ILE A 231 5.64 -5.87 12.00
CA ILE A 231 4.78 -4.85 12.58
C ILE A 231 4.07 -4.12 11.44
N ASP A 232 2.75 -4.28 11.38
CA ASP A 232 1.91 -3.61 10.40
C ASP A 232 1.24 -2.40 11.06
N THR A 233 1.58 -1.18 10.61
CA THR A 233 1.04 0.04 11.21
C THR A 233 -0.36 0.40 10.73
N ALA A 234 -0.83 -0.21 9.64
CA ALA A 234 -2.21 -0.09 9.17
C ALA A 234 -3.12 -1.01 9.97
N ALA A 235 -2.80 -2.31 10.02
CA ALA A 235 -3.56 -3.32 10.75
C ALA A 235 -3.36 -3.25 12.27
N LYS A 236 -2.35 -2.49 12.74
CA LYS A 236 -1.98 -2.34 14.15
C LYS A 236 -1.59 -3.67 14.81
N THR A 237 -0.97 -4.55 14.03
CA THR A 237 -0.59 -5.90 14.44
C THR A 237 0.94 -6.01 14.62
N CYS A 238 1.34 -7.07 15.33
CA CYS A 238 2.73 -7.41 15.55
C CYS A 238 2.80 -8.93 15.60
N VAL A 239 3.46 -9.55 14.63
CA VAL A 239 3.45 -10.99 14.39
C VAL A 239 4.88 -11.49 14.26
N LEU A 240 5.22 -12.52 15.03
CA LEU A 240 6.51 -13.20 15.00
C LEU A 240 6.42 -14.43 14.09
N ASN A 241 7.38 -14.55 13.19
CA ASN A 241 7.56 -15.68 12.26
C ASN A 241 6.27 -16.01 11.48
N GLY A 242 5.47 -14.98 11.17
CA GLY A 242 4.24 -15.06 10.38
C GLY A 242 3.02 -15.67 11.08
N VAL A 243 3.16 -16.21 12.31
CA VAL A 243 2.08 -17.00 12.95
C VAL A 243 1.72 -16.50 14.34
N VAL A 244 2.69 -16.08 15.14
CA VAL A 244 2.47 -15.81 16.57
C VAL A 244 2.27 -14.32 16.81
N SER A 245 1.09 -13.92 17.27
CA SER A 245 0.85 -12.54 17.69
C SER A 245 1.71 -12.18 18.90
N ARG A 246 2.50 -11.12 18.76
CA ARG A 246 3.33 -10.53 19.81
C ARG A 246 2.88 -9.12 20.19
N ARG A 247 1.66 -8.73 19.82
CA ARG A 247 1.08 -7.41 20.08
C ARG A 247 1.16 -6.96 21.55
N ARG A 248 1.07 -7.88 22.51
CA ARG A 248 1.18 -7.59 23.95
C ARG A 248 2.55 -7.07 24.39
N TYR A 249 3.60 -7.39 23.63
CA TYR A 249 4.98 -6.96 23.89
C TYR A 249 5.35 -5.68 23.15
N LEU A 250 4.45 -5.16 22.30
CA LEU A 250 4.66 -3.94 21.55
C LEU A 250 3.97 -2.76 22.25
N THR A 251 4.76 -1.78 22.68
CA THR A 251 4.29 -0.51 23.23
C THR A 251 4.38 0.59 22.19
N VAL A 252 3.32 1.40 22.08
CA VAL A 252 3.15 2.43 21.05
C VAL A 252 2.62 3.71 21.72
N PRO A 253 3.45 4.42 22.53
CA PRO A 253 2.97 5.49 23.42
C PRO A 253 2.47 6.71 22.65
N SER A 254 3.10 7.04 21.51
CA SER A 254 2.78 8.22 20.68
C SER A 254 1.83 7.91 19.52
N GLY A 255 1.16 6.75 19.54
CA GLY A 255 0.34 6.28 18.42
C GLY A 255 1.15 5.63 17.29
N TRP A 256 0.44 5.12 16.28
CA TRP A 256 1.05 4.36 15.18
C TRP A 256 1.64 5.31 14.13
N PRO A 257 2.89 5.11 13.71
CA PRO A 257 3.51 6.01 12.74
C PRO A 257 2.86 5.87 11.36
N ALA A 258 2.79 7.01 10.69
CA ALA A 258 2.28 7.17 9.34
C ALA A 258 3.14 8.21 8.62
N ILE A 259 3.39 8.00 7.32
CA ILE A 259 4.10 8.99 6.52
C ILE A 259 3.06 10.01 6.04
N PRO A 260 3.15 11.30 6.39
CA PRO A 260 2.20 12.32 5.92
C PRO A 260 2.18 12.42 4.39
N ALA A 261 1.15 13.06 3.84
CA ALA A 261 1.11 13.36 2.41
C ALA A 261 2.24 14.33 2.01
N GLN A 262 2.82 14.15 0.82
CA GLN A 262 3.90 14.99 0.28
C GLN A 262 5.08 15.18 1.26
N ALA A 263 5.45 14.12 1.98
CA ALA A 263 6.46 14.22 3.02
C ALA A 263 7.33 12.96 3.12
N SER A 264 8.48 13.12 3.77
CA SER A 264 9.37 12.02 4.17
C SER A 264 9.46 11.92 5.68
N VAL A 265 9.63 10.70 6.18
CA VAL A 265 9.94 10.41 7.57
C VAL A 265 11.27 9.67 7.67
N SER A 266 11.98 9.89 8.76
CA SER A 266 13.20 9.16 9.09
C SER A 266 12.91 8.07 10.12
N LEU A 267 13.30 6.84 9.84
CA LEU A 267 13.16 5.68 10.71
C LEU A 267 14.53 5.31 11.27
N GLN A 268 14.69 5.37 12.59
CA GLN A 268 15.91 4.96 13.27
C GLN A 268 15.70 3.65 14.03
N PHE A 269 16.63 2.72 13.87
CA PHE A 269 16.59 1.42 14.53
C PHE A 269 17.50 1.40 15.76
N ARG A 270 17.01 0.92 16.90
CA ARG A 270 17.82 0.71 18.12
C ARG A 270 17.47 -0.63 18.75
N ALA A 271 18.41 -1.14 19.56
CA ALA A 271 18.22 -2.28 20.42
C ALA A 271 19.08 -2.08 21.67
N ARG A 272 18.86 -2.88 22.71
CA ARG A 272 19.60 -2.78 23.97
C ARG A 272 21.10 -3.02 23.80
N TYR A 273 21.45 -3.98 22.95
CA TYR A 273 22.83 -4.33 22.63
C TYR A 273 23.05 -4.25 21.12
N TYR A 274 24.25 -3.82 20.73
CA TYR A 274 24.64 -3.84 19.34
C TYR A 274 24.77 -5.27 18.84
N ASN A 275 24.17 -5.54 17.68
CA ASN A 275 24.37 -6.77 16.94
C ASN A 275 24.47 -6.46 15.44
N PRO A 276 25.53 -6.89 14.75
CA PRO A 276 25.76 -6.57 13.34
C PRO A 276 24.78 -7.27 12.38
N THR A 277 24.11 -8.36 12.80
CA THR A 277 23.16 -9.09 11.96
C THR A 277 21.71 -8.66 12.18
N ALA A 278 21.42 -7.88 13.22
CA ALA A 278 20.10 -7.29 13.45
C ALA A 278 19.76 -6.28 12.34
N LYS A 279 18.59 -6.43 11.72
CA LYS A 279 18.15 -5.57 10.61
C LYS A 279 16.71 -5.11 10.80
N LEU A 280 16.48 -3.83 10.49
CA LEU A 280 15.16 -3.28 10.25
C LEU A 280 14.95 -3.12 8.74
N THR A 281 13.88 -3.69 8.21
CA THR A 281 13.41 -3.44 6.86
C THR A 281 12.07 -2.72 6.94
N ALA A 282 11.95 -1.58 6.27
CA ALA A 282 10.69 -0.86 6.12
C ALA A 282 10.19 -1.00 4.68
N GLN A 283 8.88 -1.16 4.55
CA GLN A 283 8.17 -1.14 3.28
C GLN A 283 7.02 -0.15 3.36
N TRP A 284 6.84 0.62 2.29
CA TRP A 284 5.76 1.61 2.17
C TRP A 284 5.34 1.74 0.71
N ARG A 285 4.17 2.36 0.51
CA ARG A 285 3.68 2.74 -0.81
C ARG A 285 3.14 4.15 -0.70
N SER A 286 3.48 5.04 -1.64
CA SER A 286 2.80 6.33 -1.73
C SER A 286 1.29 6.12 -1.89
N ALA A 287 0.48 6.98 -1.26
CA ALA A 287 -0.96 6.81 -1.21
C ALA A 287 -1.71 8.07 -1.66
N TRP A 288 -2.67 7.91 -2.55
CA TRP A 288 -3.57 8.94 -3.03
C TRP A 288 -4.97 8.69 -2.53
N MET A 289 -5.73 9.79 -2.42
CA MET A 289 -7.16 9.73 -2.11
C MET A 289 -7.85 8.81 -3.08
#